data_AF-A0A353DB33-F1
#
_entry.id   AF-A0A353DB33-F1
#
_cell.length_a   1.000
_cell.length_b   1.000
_cell.length_c   1.000
_cell.angle_alpha   90.00
_cell.angle_beta   90.00
_cell.angle_gamma   90.00
#
_symmetry.space_group_name_H-M   'P 1'
#
loop_
_entity.id
_entity.type
_entity.pdbx_description
1 polymer ?
#
loop_
_entity_poly.entity_id
_entity_poly.type
_entity_poly.pdbx_seq_one_letter_code
_entity_poly.pdbx_strand_id
1 'polypeptide(L)'
;MSEDTAPKEAFAGVFSLQKMVKIGAGTTSRRVAQSSFFFVTENENGEMVLQALGPNGTPVGTKTTISREDLLKNYMPEPGMYQKTVLPKLREVQVAVARGEKFRKRGETFTAEFEYGKALAIDEENVRANFGIGLCYLSRGDTSKANEVFEKVVGLEAAFDQEHKHLFNEFGINLRKSKMHDQAMQYYEKALALSPSDEHLHYNAARAAFEKADNKAATAHLAKALELNPGFAEARTFLDHMKKKGLA
;
A
#
# COMPACT_ATOMS: atom_id res chain seq x y z
N MET A 1 14.51 28.81 -9.27
CA MET A 1 14.68 27.90 -10.41
C MET A 1 14.90 26.52 -9.81
N SER A 2 13.80 25.84 -9.50
CA SER A 2 13.82 24.48 -8.94
C SER A 2 13.90 23.51 -10.11
N GLU A 3 15.00 22.77 -10.18
CA GLU A 3 15.21 21.72 -11.17
C GLU A 3 14.10 20.68 -11.06
N ASP A 4 13.34 20.58 -12.14
CA ASP A 4 12.35 19.55 -12.41
C ASP A 4 13.12 18.26 -12.69
N THR A 5 13.53 17.54 -11.63
CA THR A 5 14.09 16.20 -11.77
C THR A 5 12.95 15.27 -12.14
N ALA A 6 12.75 15.09 -13.45
CA ALA A 6 11.97 13.99 -13.99
C ALA A 6 12.37 12.69 -13.25
N PRO A 7 11.42 11.87 -12.78
CA PRO A 7 11.75 10.63 -12.10
C PRO A 7 12.65 9.80 -13.02
N LYS A 8 13.88 9.50 -12.55
CA LYS A 8 14.77 8.54 -13.21
C LYS A 8 13.92 7.33 -13.58
N GLU A 9 13.87 6.97 -14.86
CA GLU A 9 13.12 5.80 -15.30
C GLU A 9 13.65 4.59 -14.52
N ALA A 10 12.88 4.16 -13.52
CA ALA A 10 13.22 3.03 -12.69
C ALA A 10 13.31 1.81 -13.60
N PHE A 11 14.45 1.14 -13.60
CA PHE A 11 14.65 -0.07 -14.38
C PHE A 11 13.52 -1.06 -14.06
N ALA A 12 12.87 -1.59 -15.10
CA ALA A 12 11.82 -2.61 -14.98
C ALA A 12 11.94 -3.64 -16.09
N GLY A 13 11.86 -4.93 -15.74
CA GLY A 13 11.99 -6.01 -16.70
C GLY A 13 11.49 -7.35 -16.18
N VAL A 14 11.53 -8.37 -17.04
CA VAL A 14 11.24 -9.75 -16.65
C VAL A 14 12.51 -10.56 -16.78
N PHE A 15 12.73 -11.43 -15.80
CA PHE A 15 13.91 -12.28 -15.71
C PHE A 15 13.50 -13.72 -15.39
N SER A 16 14.15 -14.68 -16.02
CA SER A 16 13.95 -16.10 -15.77
C SER A 16 15.11 -16.71 -14.99
N LEU A 17 14.79 -17.59 -14.04
CA LEU A 17 15.74 -18.43 -13.31
C LEU A 17 15.49 -19.87 -13.71
N GLN A 18 16.51 -20.52 -14.28
CA GLN A 18 16.43 -21.92 -14.68
C GLN A 18 17.05 -22.82 -13.60
N LYS A 19 16.28 -23.81 -13.12
CA LYS A 19 16.78 -24.87 -12.24
C LYS A 19 16.55 -26.24 -12.86
N MET A 20 17.54 -27.11 -12.76
CA MET A 20 17.41 -28.50 -13.21
C MET A 20 16.75 -29.33 -12.12
N VAL A 21 15.54 -29.81 -12.38
CA VAL A 21 14.78 -30.63 -11.44
C VAL A 21 14.71 -32.07 -11.95
N LYS A 22 14.95 -33.03 -11.06
CA LYS A 22 14.80 -34.46 -11.36
C LYS A 22 13.32 -34.84 -11.20
N ILE A 23 12.70 -35.32 -12.26
CA ILE A 23 11.29 -35.72 -12.27
C ILE A 23 11.20 -37.22 -12.59
N GLY A 24 10.36 -37.96 -11.86
CA GLY A 24 10.19 -39.43 -11.97
C GLY A 24 10.95 -40.23 -10.92
N ALA A 25 10.64 -41.53 -10.78
CA ALA A 25 11.23 -42.44 -9.80
C ALA A 25 11.90 -43.64 -10.48
N GLY A 26 13.04 -44.10 -9.96
CA GLY A 26 13.78 -45.23 -10.51
C GLY A 26 14.49 -44.93 -11.83
N THR A 27 14.53 -45.90 -12.74
CA THR A 27 15.23 -45.82 -14.05
C THR A 27 14.58 -44.85 -15.05
N THR A 28 13.35 -44.40 -14.81
CA THR A 28 12.62 -43.45 -15.67
C THR A 28 12.85 -41.99 -15.28
N SER A 29 13.72 -41.72 -14.29
CA SER A 29 13.98 -40.36 -13.86
C SER A 29 14.72 -39.54 -14.92
N ARG A 30 14.22 -38.34 -15.23
CA ARG A 30 14.84 -37.41 -16.17
C ARG A 30 15.06 -36.04 -15.51
N ARG A 31 16.10 -35.33 -15.92
CA ARG A 31 16.31 -33.93 -15.50
C ARG A 31 15.62 -33.00 -16.49
N VAL A 32 14.77 -32.11 -16.00
CA VAL A 32 14.06 -31.12 -16.81
C VAL A 32 14.42 -29.74 -16.28
N ALA A 33 14.71 -28.81 -17.19
CA ALA A 33 14.87 -27.41 -16.85
C ALA A 33 13.49 -26.83 -16.49
N GLN A 34 13.34 -26.39 -15.25
CA GLN A 34 12.18 -25.64 -14.79
C GLN A 34 12.56 -24.16 -14.73
N SER A 35 11.81 -23.33 -15.44
CA SER A 35 11.97 -21.87 -15.42
C SER A 35 10.97 -21.24 -14.47
N SER A 36 11.45 -20.38 -13.58
CA SER A 36 10.64 -19.45 -12.80
C SER A 36 10.85 -18.04 -13.33
N PHE A 37 9.78 -17.27 -13.50
CA PHE A 37 9.84 -15.92 -14.03
C PHE A 37 9.60 -14.90 -12.92
N PHE A 38 10.33 -13.80 -12.98
CA PHE A 38 10.29 -12.73 -11.99
C PHE A 38 10.15 -11.39 -12.69
N PHE A 39 9.24 -10.56 -12.19
CA PHE A 39 9.23 -9.14 -12.49
C PHE A 39 10.26 -8.47 -11.60
N VAL A 40 11.11 -7.64 -12.20
CA VAL A 40 12.23 -7.00 -11.53
C VAL A 40 12.13 -5.51 -11.70
N THR A 41 12.21 -4.77 -10.60
CA THR A 41 12.33 -3.31 -10.59
C THR A 41 13.56 -2.87 -9.80
N GLU A 42 14.05 -1.66 -10.04
CA GLU A 42 15.12 -1.06 -9.23
C GLU A 42 14.56 -0.13 -8.16
N ASN A 43 15.04 -0.26 -6.92
CA ASN A 43 14.68 0.64 -5.83
C ASN A 43 15.60 1.89 -5.78
N GLU A 44 15.33 2.83 -4.86
CA GLU A 44 16.12 4.07 -4.71
C GLU A 44 17.59 3.81 -4.33
N ASN A 45 17.88 2.66 -3.71
CA ASN A 45 19.22 2.25 -3.30
C ASN A 45 20.00 1.56 -4.44
N GLY A 46 19.40 1.40 -5.63
CA GLY A 46 19.99 0.70 -6.78
C GLY A 46 19.94 -0.82 -6.68
N GLU A 47 19.20 -1.37 -5.73
CA GLU A 47 19.00 -2.81 -5.57
C GLU A 47 17.82 -3.31 -6.42
N MET A 48 17.89 -4.58 -6.81
CA MET A 48 16.90 -5.21 -7.67
C MET A 48 15.82 -5.88 -6.82
N VAL A 49 14.59 -5.40 -6.95
CA VAL A 49 13.41 -5.93 -6.26
C VAL A 49 12.71 -6.91 -7.18
N LEU A 50 12.64 -8.17 -6.76
CA LEU A 50 12.05 -9.29 -7.46
C LEU A 50 10.68 -9.63 -6.88
N GLN A 51 9.72 -9.82 -7.76
CA GLN A 51 8.44 -10.46 -7.46
C GLN A 51 8.21 -11.60 -8.45
N ALA A 52 7.65 -12.72 -7.98
CA ALA A 52 7.33 -13.83 -8.84
C ALA A 52 6.23 -13.43 -9.85
N LEU A 53 6.29 -13.96 -11.06
CA LEU A 53 5.19 -13.82 -12.02
C LEU A 53 4.20 -14.97 -11.85
N GLY A 54 2.94 -14.61 -11.63
CA GLY A 54 1.84 -15.56 -11.66
C GLY A 54 1.61 -16.14 -13.07
N PRO A 55 0.71 -17.13 -13.23
CA PRO A 55 0.39 -17.75 -14.52
C PRO A 55 -0.06 -16.73 -15.58
N ASN A 56 -0.65 -15.63 -15.10
CA ASN A 56 -1.15 -14.54 -15.92
C ASN A 56 -0.06 -13.50 -16.25
N GLY A 57 1.19 -13.66 -15.82
CA GLY A 57 2.24 -12.64 -16.04
C GLY A 57 2.01 -11.36 -15.25
N THR A 58 1.37 -11.47 -14.08
CA THR A 58 1.24 -10.40 -13.10
C THR A 58 2.22 -10.63 -11.95
N PRO A 59 2.90 -9.59 -11.45
CA PRO A 59 3.73 -9.72 -10.26
C PRO A 59 2.88 -10.11 -9.06
N VAL A 60 3.28 -11.14 -8.32
CA VAL A 60 2.57 -11.66 -7.15
C VAL A 60 3.54 -12.02 -6.03
N GLY A 61 3.02 -11.99 -4.80
CA GLY A 61 3.73 -12.39 -3.61
C GLY A 61 4.75 -11.36 -3.12
N THR A 62 5.54 -11.78 -2.14
CA THR A 62 6.46 -10.90 -1.43
C THR A 62 7.61 -10.42 -2.32
N LYS A 63 7.99 -9.15 -2.10
CA LYS A 63 9.15 -8.54 -2.73
C LYS A 63 10.42 -9.09 -2.08
N THR A 64 11.38 -9.47 -2.90
CA THR A 64 12.72 -9.90 -2.43
C THR A 64 13.77 -9.04 -3.09
N THR A 65 14.80 -8.63 -2.35
CA THR A 65 15.84 -7.72 -2.87
C THR A 65 17.13 -8.48 -3.10
N ILE A 66 17.77 -8.27 -4.26
CA ILE A 66 19.09 -8.80 -4.60
C ILE A 66 19.98 -7.72 -5.21
N SER A 67 21.30 -7.96 -5.25
CA SER A 67 22.21 -7.06 -5.96
C SER A 67 22.03 -7.14 -7.48
N ARG A 68 22.36 -6.06 -8.20
CA ARG A 68 22.38 -6.06 -9.66
C ARG A 68 23.34 -7.12 -10.22
N GLU A 69 24.47 -7.36 -9.56
CA GLU A 69 25.44 -8.39 -9.96
C GLU A 69 24.82 -9.79 -9.87
N ASP A 70 24.12 -10.10 -8.77
CA ASP A 70 23.46 -11.39 -8.60
C ASP A 70 22.35 -11.62 -9.62
N LEU A 71 21.61 -10.57 -9.97
CA LEU A 71 20.61 -10.63 -11.04
C LEU A 71 21.26 -11.02 -12.37
N LEU A 72 22.31 -10.29 -12.78
CA LEU A 72 22.97 -10.50 -14.08
C LEU A 72 23.71 -11.85 -14.15
N LYS A 73 24.17 -12.37 -13.02
CA LYS A 73 24.87 -13.64 -12.93
C LYS A 73 23.94 -14.85 -12.97
N ASN A 74 22.79 -14.77 -12.29
CA ASN A 74 21.94 -15.94 -12.03
C ASN A 74 20.64 -15.95 -12.85
N TYR A 75 20.25 -14.83 -13.46
CA TYR A 75 18.97 -14.69 -14.15
C TYR A 75 19.16 -14.26 -15.61
N MET A 76 18.25 -14.71 -16.48
CA MET A 76 18.24 -14.37 -17.90
C MET A 76 17.14 -13.33 -18.20
N PRO A 77 17.44 -12.25 -18.95
CA PRO A 77 16.44 -11.26 -19.31
C PRO A 77 15.44 -11.81 -20.34
N GLU A 78 14.15 -11.52 -20.14
CA GLU A 78 13.02 -11.96 -20.96
C GLU A 78 12.24 -10.75 -21.52
N PRO A 79 12.84 -9.93 -22.41
CA PRO A 79 12.23 -8.69 -22.89
C PRO A 79 10.90 -8.92 -23.62
N GLY A 80 10.75 -10.07 -24.30
CA GLY A 80 9.51 -10.44 -24.97
C GLY A 80 8.35 -10.65 -24.00
N MET A 81 8.59 -11.31 -22.85
CA MET A 81 7.57 -11.52 -21.82
C MET A 81 7.20 -10.18 -21.15
N TYR A 82 8.19 -9.32 -20.88
CA TYR A 82 7.92 -7.99 -20.36
C TYR A 82 7.01 -7.18 -21.29
N GLN A 83 7.38 -7.04 -22.57
CA GLN A 83 6.66 -6.18 -23.52
C GLN A 83 5.27 -6.72 -23.90
N LYS A 84 5.15 -8.04 -24.09
CA LYS A 84 3.92 -8.64 -24.64
C LYS A 84 2.93 -9.10 -23.57
N THR A 85 3.40 -9.38 -22.35
CA THR A 85 2.56 -9.99 -21.32
C THR A 85 2.43 -9.09 -20.09
N VAL A 86 3.56 -8.70 -19.48
CA VAL A 86 3.54 -8.01 -18.18
C VAL A 86 3.16 -6.54 -18.32
N LEU A 87 3.83 -5.81 -19.22
CA LEU A 87 3.63 -4.36 -19.38
C LEU A 87 2.17 -3.98 -19.73
N PRO A 88 1.46 -4.69 -20.65
CA PRO A 88 0.05 -4.40 -20.91
C PRO A 88 -0.83 -4.57 -19.67
N LYS A 89 -0.59 -5.61 -18.86
CA LYS A 89 -1.36 -5.88 -17.64
C LYS A 89 -1.11 -4.85 -16.54
N LEU A 90 0.16 -4.44 -16.37
CA LEU A 90 0.50 -3.35 -15.46
C LEU A 90 -0.20 -2.04 -15.87
N ARG A 91 -0.23 -1.74 -17.17
CA ARG A 91 -0.96 -0.57 -17.69
C ARG A 91 -2.47 -0.69 -17.46
N GLU A 92 -3.04 -1.88 -17.62
CA GLU A 92 -4.47 -2.12 -17.37
C GLU A 92 -4.83 -1.87 -15.90
N VAL A 93 -4.04 -2.38 -14.96
CA VAL A 93 -4.18 -2.09 -13.52
C VAL A 93 -4.09 -0.59 -13.26
N GLN A 94 -3.07 0.09 -13.79
CA GLN A 94 -2.89 1.53 -13.61
C GLN A 94 -4.08 2.34 -14.14
N VAL A 95 -4.57 2.00 -15.33
CA VAL A 95 -5.73 2.68 -15.94
C VAL A 95 -6.99 2.45 -15.13
N ALA A 96 -7.23 1.22 -14.67
CA ALA A 96 -8.37 0.86 -13.85
C ALA A 96 -8.35 1.61 -12.49
N VAL A 97 -7.20 1.64 -11.81
CA VAL A 97 -7.00 2.44 -10.58
C VAL A 97 -7.27 3.91 -10.83
N ALA A 98 -6.68 4.50 -11.87
CA ALA A 98 -6.86 5.93 -12.18
C ALA A 98 -8.33 6.29 -12.49
N ARG A 99 -9.05 5.40 -13.18
CA ARG A 99 -10.49 5.56 -13.42
C ARG A 99 -11.29 5.46 -12.12
N GLY A 100 -11.00 4.46 -11.29
CA GLY A 100 -11.60 4.31 -9.96
C GLY A 100 -11.44 5.56 -9.11
N GLU A 101 -10.24 6.14 -9.07
CA GLU A 101 -9.96 7.38 -8.33
C GLU A 101 -10.75 8.57 -8.90
N LYS A 102 -10.82 8.68 -10.22
CA LYS A 102 -11.58 9.74 -10.89
C LYS A 102 -13.08 9.68 -10.56
N PHE A 103 -13.68 8.49 -10.59
CA PHE A 103 -15.09 8.30 -10.23
C PHE A 103 -15.32 8.53 -8.74
N ARG A 104 -14.42 8.05 -7.88
CA ARG A 104 -14.51 8.25 -6.43
C ARG A 104 -14.50 9.73 -6.07
N LYS A 105 -13.62 10.53 -6.69
CA LYS A 105 -13.54 11.99 -6.49
C LYS A 105 -14.82 12.73 -6.91
N ARG A 106 -15.64 12.13 -7.79
CA ARG A 106 -16.96 12.66 -8.20
C ARG A 106 -18.11 12.16 -7.32
N GLY A 107 -17.84 11.29 -6.35
CA GLY A 107 -18.87 10.65 -5.53
C GLY A 107 -19.56 9.46 -6.21
N GLU A 108 -19.12 9.03 -7.39
CA GLU A 108 -19.67 7.88 -8.11
C GLU A 108 -19.10 6.57 -7.55
N THR A 109 -19.44 6.25 -6.29
CA THR A 109 -18.76 5.21 -5.51
C THR A 109 -18.93 3.79 -6.07
N PHE A 110 -20.07 3.47 -6.68
CA PHE A 110 -20.30 2.14 -7.29
C PHE A 110 -19.47 1.95 -8.57
N THR A 111 -19.42 2.97 -9.42
CA THR A 111 -18.58 2.95 -10.63
C THR A 111 -17.09 2.90 -10.25
N ALA A 112 -16.71 3.63 -9.22
CA ALA A 112 -15.36 3.59 -8.68
C ALA A 112 -14.98 2.18 -8.19
N GLU A 113 -15.84 1.55 -7.37
CA GLU A 113 -15.68 0.17 -6.91
C GLU A 113 -15.53 -0.80 -8.08
N PHE A 114 -16.33 -0.66 -9.13
CA PHE A 114 -16.24 -1.49 -10.33
C PHE A 114 -14.90 -1.36 -11.05
N GLU A 115 -14.40 -0.13 -11.25
CA GLU A 115 -13.10 0.10 -11.88
C GLU A 115 -11.94 -0.41 -11.02
N TYR A 116 -11.99 -0.22 -9.69
CA TYR A 116 -11.00 -0.84 -8.80
C TYR A 116 -11.09 -2.37 -8.84
N GLY A 117 -12.28 -2.95 -8.95
CA GLY A 117 -12.47 -4.40 -9.09
C GLY A 117 -11.77 -4.97 -10.32
N LYS A 118 -11.70 -4.22 -11.44
CA LYS A 118 -10.92 -4.63 -12.62
C LYS A 118 -9.43 -4.68 -12.33
N ALA A 119 -8.90 -3.71 -11.57
CA ALA A 119 -7.50 -3.73 -11.14
C ALA A 119 -7.23 -4.95 -10.25
N LEU A 120 -8.11 -5.21 -9.27
CA LEU A 120 -7.98 -6.33 -8.34
C LEU A 120 -8.14 -7.71 -8.99
N ALA A 121 -8.84 -7.80 -10.12
CA ALA A 121 -8.91 -9.04 -10.90
C ALA A 121 -7.56 -9.42 -11.56
N ILE A 122 -6.62 -8.48 -11.64
CA ILE A 122 -5.29 -8.66 -12.24
C ILE A 122 -4.22 -8.71 -11.14
N ASP A 123 -4.32 -7.80 -10.17
CA ASP A 123 -3.43 -7.63 -9.03
C ASP A 123 -4.28 -7.53 -7.75
N GLU A 124 -4.56 -8.67 -7.13
CA GLU A 124 -5.42 -8.78 -5.94
C GLU A 124 -4.89 -7.99 -4.73
N GLU A 125 -3.57 -7.81 -4.66
CA GLU A 125 -2.88 -7.11 -3.58
C GLU A 125 -2.64 -5.63 -3.90
N ASN A 126 -3.21 -5.11 -5.00
CA ASN A 126 -3.01 -3.72 -5.39
C ASN A 126 -3.45 -2.77 -4.27
N VAL A 127 -2.48 -2.07 -3.69
CA VAL A 127 -2.69 -1.22 -2.52
C VAL A 127 -3.70 -0.11 -2.81
N ARG A 128 -3.51 0.65 -3.89
CA ARG A 128 -4.38 1.78 -4.25
C ARG A 128 -5.82 1.32 -4.53
N ALA A 129 -6.01 0.21 -5.23
CA ALA A 129 -7.35 -0.31 -5.51
C ALA A 129 -8.06 -0.83 -4.25
N ASN A 130 -7.36 -1.58 -3.37
CA ASN A 130 -7.91 -2.04 -2.10
C ASN A 130 -8.34 -0.85 -1.22
N PHE A 131 -7.47 0.17 -1.07
CA PHE A 131 -7.82 1.42 -0.38
C PHE A 131 -9.02 2.12 -1.03
N GLY A 132 -9.02 2.22 -2.35
CA GLY A 132 -10.08 2.84 -3.13
C GLY A 132 -11.46 2.22 -2.86
N ILE A 133 -11.55 0.89 -2.85
CA ILE A 133 -12.80 0.18 -2.52
C ILE A 133 -13.21 0.43 -1.07
N GLY A 134 -12.27 0.36 -0.12
CA GLY A 134 -12.57 0.63 1.28
C GLY A 134 -13.11 2.04 1.50
N LEU A 135 -12.54 3.05 0.85
CA LEU A 135 -13.05 4.42 0.85
C LEU A 135 -14.46 4.51 0.23
N CYS A 136 -14.74 3.74 -0.83
CA CYS A 136 -16.07 3.69 -1.42
C CYS A 136 -17.11 3.09 -0.47
N TYR A 137 -16.77 2.06 0.32
CA TYR A 137 -17.65 1.51 1.35
C TYR A 137 -17.85 2.48 2.51
N LEU A 138 -16.77 3.11 3.00
CA LEU A 138 -16.84 4.10 4.07
C LEU A 138 -17.73 5.29 3.68
N SER A 139 -17.59 5.77 2.44
CA SER A 139 -18.41 6.86 1.90
C SER A 139 -19.90 6.51 1.80
N ARG A 140 -20.24 5.23 1.68
CA ARG A 140 -21.62 4.75 1.66
C ARG A 140 -22.17 4.38 3.04
N GLY A 141 -21.31 4.38 4.06
CA GLY A 141 -21.67 3.91 5.40
C GLY A 141 -21.72 2.38 5.52
N ASP A 142 -21.22 1.65 4.53
CA ASP A 142 -21.16 0.18 4.51
C ASP A 142 -20.02 -0.33 5.43
N THR A 143 -20.12 -0.09 6.74
CA THR A 143 -19.03 -0.35 7.71
C THR A 143 -18.62 -1.82 7.79
N SER A 144 -19.53 -2.76 7.56
CA SER A 144 -19.22 -4.20 7.51
C SER A 144 -18.23 -4.51 6.38
N LYS A 145 -18.54 -4.08 5.16
CA LYS A 145 -17.67 -4.29 3.99
C LYS A 145 -16.38 -3.49 4.09
N ALA A 146 -16.45 -2.27 4.65
CA ALA A 146 -15.26 -1.49 4.94
C ALA A 146 -14.32 -2.21 5.91
N ASN A 147 -14.85 -2.94 6.90
CA ASN A 147 -14.05 -3.72 7.84
C ASN A 147 -13.33 -4.90 7.15
N GLU A 148 -14.02 -5.62 6.27
CA GLU A 148 -13.39 -6.69 5.48
C GLU A 148 -12.23 -6.17 4.62
N VAL A 149 -12.40 -5.01 3.99
CA VAL A 149 -11.33 -4.36 3.22
C VAL A 149 -10.21 -3.86 4.13
N PHE A 150 -10.55 -3.30 5.28
CA PHE A 150 -9.57 -2.86 6.27
C PHE A 150 -8.68 -4.03 6.71
N GLU A 151 -9.24 -5.19 7.04
CA GLU A 151 -8.48 -6.39 7.42
C GLU A 151 -7.50 -6.84 6.34
N LYS A 152 -7.92 -6.78 5.06
CA LYS A 152 -7.02 -7.04 3.92
C LYS A 152 -5.89 -6.01 3.88
N VAL A 153 -6.23 -4.72 3.87
CA VAL A 153 -5.28 -3.62 3.75
C VAL A 153 -4.25 -3.64 4.89
N VAL A 154 -4.67 -3.90 6.13
CA VAL A 154 -3.71 -3.96 7.23
C VAL A 154 -2.81 -5.19 7.16
N GLY A 155 -3.21 -6.25 6.46
CA GLY A 155 -2.38 -7.42 6.19
C GLY A 155 -1.36 -7.23 5.06
N LEU A 156 -1.55 -6.24 4.19
CA LEU A 156 -0.62 -5.94 3.10
C LEU A 156 0.58 -5.16 3.63
N GLU A 157 1.77 -5.78 3.67
CA GLU A 157 3.01 -5.07 4.05
C GLU A 157 3.27 -3.88 3.14
N ALA A 158 3.10 -4.05 1.83
CA ALA A 158 3.27 -2.99 0.84
C ALA A 158 2.27 -1.84 0.99
N ALA A 159 1.14 -2.05 1.68
CA ALA A 159 0.22 -0.96 1.97
C ALA A 159 0.92 0.13 2.77
N PHE A 160 1.90 -0.25 3.60
CA PHE A 160 2.60 0.58 4.55
C PHE A 160 3.93 1.15 4.02
N ASP A 161 4.19 1.06 2.72
CA ASP A 161 5.36 1.66 2.10
C ASP A 161 5.28 3.20 2.07
N GLN A 162 6.43 3.87 2.09
CA GLN A 162 6.52 5.34 2.04
C GLN A 162 5.80 5.94 0.82
N GLU A 163 5.76 5.23 -0.32
CA GLU A 163 5.02 5.64 -1.51
C GLU A 163 3.52 5.82 -1.24
N HIS A 164 2.97 4.99 -0.35
CA HIS A 164 1.55 4.95 -0.01
C HIS A 164 1.18 5.81 1.19
N LYS A 165 2.13 6.59 1.73
CA LYS A 165 1.94 7.40 2.94
C LYS A 165 0.71 8.31 2.89
N HIS A 166 0.44 8.91 1.73
CA HIS A 166 -0.72 9.79 1.54
C HIS A 166 -2.06 9.07 1.68
N LEU A 167 -2.13 7.76 1.39
CA LEU A 167 -3.33 6.95 1.56
C LEU A 167 -3.68 6.76 3.04
N PHE A 168 -2.68 6.81 3.93
CA PHE A 168 -2.88 6.65 5.37
C PHE A 168 -3.77 7.72 5.96
N ASN A 169 -3.48 8.96 5.63
CA ASN A 169 -4.22 10.05 6.21
C ASN A 169 -5.70 10.03 5.77
N GLU A 170 -5.95 9.81 4.48
CA GLU A 170 -7.31 9.77 3.96
C GLU A 170 -8.11 8.60 4.54
N PHE A 171 -7.55 7.40 4.56
CA PHE A 171 -8.28 6.22 5.03
C PHE A 171 -8.59 6.30 6.53
N GLY A 172 -7.61 6.66 7.35
CA GLY A 172 -7.81 6.83 8.80
C GLY A 172 -8.85 7.90 9.12
N ILE A 173 -8.87 9.02 8.38
CA ILE A 173 -9.88 10.06 8.56
C ILE A 173 -11.28 9.53 8.23
N ASN A 174 -11.42 8.74 7.17
CA ASN A 174 -12.71 8.16 6.78
C ASN A 174 -13.17 7.09 7.78
N LEU A 175 -12.28 6.21 8.27
CA LEU A 175 -12.61 5.26 9.34
C LEU A 175 -13.17 5.97 10.58
N ARG A 176 -12.48 7.03 11.03
CA ARG A 176 -12.93 7.85 12.16
C ARG A 176 -14.30 8.47 11.90
N LYS A 177 -14.49 9.13 10.75
CA LYS A 177 -15.77 9.76 10.37
C LYS A 177 -16.93 8.75 10.29
N SER A 178 -16.64 7.50 9.91
CA SER A 178 -17.60 6.40 9.88
C SER A 178 -17.79 5.72 11.24
N LYS A 179 -17.29 6.31 12.33
CA LYS A 179 -17.37 5.79 13.72
C LYS A 179 -16.65 4.45 13.94
N MET A 180 -15.79 4.05 13.02
CA MET A 180 -14.95 2.86 13.14
C MET A 180 -13.68 3.22 13.93
N HIS A 181 -13.87 3.64 15.19
CA HIS A 181 -12.81 4.24 15.98
C HIS A 181 -11.70 3.25 16.35
N ASP A 182 -12.04 1.99 16.61
CA ASP A 182 -11.05 0.94 16.89
C ASP A 182 -10.14 0.66 15.70
N GLN A 183 -10.76 0.50 14.52
CA GLN A 183 -10.04 0.32 13.26
C GLN A 183 -9.20 1.55 12.93
N ALA A 184 -9.73 2.77 13.16
CA ALA A 184 -8.96 3.99 12.96
C ALA A 184 -7.72 4.04 13.87
N MET A 185 -7.83 3.66 15.13
CA MET A 185 -6.68 3.61 16.06
C MET A 185 -5.65 2.58 15.61
N GLN A 186 -6.06 1.34 15.33
CA GLN A 186 -5.16 0.30 14.81
C GLN A 186 -4.48 0.73 13.51
N TYR A 187 -5.21 1.44 12.65
CA TYR A 187 -4.68 1.99 11.42
C TYR A 187 -3.60 3.04 11.67
N TYR A 188 -3.88 4.02 12.54
CA TYR A 188 -2.92 5.06 12.87
C TYR A 188 -1.68 4.50 13.56
N GLU A 189 -1.82 3.48 14.41
CA GLU A 189 -0.67 2.78 15.01
C GLU A 189 0.26 2.20 13.95
N LYS A 190 -0.28 1.50 12.95
CA LYS A 190 0.54 1.00 11.82
C LYS A 190 1.18 2.14 11.03
N ALA A 191 0.42 3.20 10.72
CA ALA A 191 0.93 4.36 9.99
C ALA A 191 2.08 5.06 10.76
N LEU A 192 1.94 5.20 12.08
CA LEU A 192 2.94 5.80 12.96
C LEU A 192 4.19 4.93 13.15
N ALA A 193 4.07 3.60 13.04
CA ALA A 193 5.25 2.72 13.06
C ALA A 193 6.20 3.02 11.88
N LEU A 194 5.69 3.54 10.77
CA LEU A 194 6.45 3.82 9.54
C LEU A 194 6.87 5.28 9.46
N SER A 195 6.01 6.17 9.96
CA SER A 195 6.23 7.61 9.99
C SER A 195 6.08 8.13 11.43
N PRO A 196 7.00 7.77 12.34
CA PRO A 196 6.89 8.12 13.77
C PRO A 196 7.05 9.62 14.03
N SER A 197 7.57 10.37 13.07
CA SER A 197 7.79 11.81 13.15
C SER A 197 6.69 12.63 12.46
N ASP A 198 5.55 12.02 12.10
CA ASP A 198 4.44 12.72 11.45
C ASP A 198 3.45 13.27 12.48
N GLU A 199 3.50 14.58 12.72
CA GLU A 199 2.64 15.25 13.69
C GLU A 199 1.16 15.18 13.30
N HIS A 200 0.84 15.12 12.00
CA HIS A 200 -0.53 15.03 11.52
C HIS A 200 -1.15 13.67 11.81
N LEU A 201 -0.37 12.59 11.70
CA LEU A 201 -0.81 11.25 12.13
C LEU A 201 -1.07 11.21 13.64
N HIS A 202 -0.19 11.79 14.46
CA HIS A 202 -0.45 11.91 15.90
C HIS A 202 -1.72 12.72 16.20
N TYR A 203 -1.91 13.87 15.54
CA TYR A 203 -3.12 14.68 15.72
C TYR A 203 -4.39 13.94 15.31
N ASN A 204 -4.37 13.19 14.20
CA ASN A 204 -5.54 12.43 13.75
C ASN A 204 -5.83 11.19 14.62
N ALA A 205 -4.79 10.52 15.14
CA ALA A 205 -4.94 9.49 16.17
C ALA A 205 -5.58 10.07 17.44
N ALA A 206 -5.16 11.26 17.88
CA ALA A 206 -5.76 11.91 19.04
C ALA A 206 -7.25 12.19 18.86
N ARG A 207 -7.65 12.65 17.66
CA ARG A 207 -9.07 12.86 17.34
C ARG A 207 -9.87 11.56 17.38
N ALA A 208 -9.32 10.47 16.85
CA ALA A 208 -9.98 9.17 16.89
C ALA A 208 -10.12 8.66 18.34
N ALA A 209 -9.07 8.77 19.14
CA ALA A 209 -9.08 8.40 20.56
C ALA A 209 -10.11 9.22 21.36
N PHE A 210 -10.16 10.53 21.14
CA PHE A 210 -11.13 11.41 21.80
C PHE A 210 -12.58 11.05 21.44
N GLU A 211 -12.86 10.76 20.17
CA GLU A 211 -14.19 10.32 19.73
C GLU A 211 -14.58 8.94 20.27
N LYS A 212 -13.58 8.08 20.55
CA LYS A 212 -13.74 6.82 21.30
C LYS A 212 -13.90 7.03 22.82
N ALA A 213 -13.84 8.28 23.30
CA ALA A 213 -13.78 8.65 24.72
C ALA A 213 -12.53 8.15 25.47
N ASP A 214 -11.46 7.76 24.76
CA ASP A 214 -10.15 7.51 25.35
C ASP A 214 -9.35 8.83 25.43
N ASN A 215 -9.71 9.63 26.42
CA ASN A 215 -9.10 10.95 26.59
C ASN A 215 -7.62 10.86 26.97
N LYS A 216 -7.19 9.79 27.63
CA LYS A 216 -5.79 9.58 28.01
C LYS A 216 -4.92 9.39 26.77
N ALA A 217 -5.34 8.52 25.86
CA ALA A 217 -4.65 8.32 24.59
C ALA A 217 -4.68 9.60 23.74
N ALA A 218 -5.82 10.29 23.68
CA ALA A 218 -5.94 11.55 22.95
C ALA A 218 -4.93 12.61 23.42
N THR A 219 -4.83 12.84 24.73
CA THR A 219 -3.87 13.78 25.32
C THR A 219 -2.42 13.38 25.04
N ALA A 220 -2.08 12.08 25.11
CA ALA A 220 -0.74 11.59 24.82
C ALA A 220 -0.35 11.84 23.35
N HIS A 221 -1.24 11.56 22.41
CA HIS A 221 -0.99 11.82 20.99
C HIS A 221 -0.91 13.33 20.68
N LEU A 222 -1.72 14.18 21.33
CA LEU A 222 -1.62 15.64 21.17
C LEU A 222 -0.29 16.18 21.70
N ALA A 223 0.17 15.69 22.85
CA ALA A 223 1.46 16.05 23.41
C ALA A 223 2.59 15.68 22.44
N LYS A 224 2.53 14.48 21.84
CA LYS A 224 3.55 14.06 20.87
C LYS A 224 3.52 14.88 19.58
N ALA A 225 2.33 15.21 19.06
CA ALA A 225 2.20 16.10 17.90
C ALA A 225 2.84 17.48 18.17
N LEU A 226 2.65 18.03 19.38
CA LEU A 226 3.24 19.32 19.78
C LEU A 226 4.73 19.24 20.12
N GLU A 227 5.24 18.08 20.53
CA GLU A 227 6.68 17.84 20.67
C GLU A 227 7.37 17.86 19.30
N LEU A 228 6.78 17.18 18.31
CA LEU A 228 7.26 17.15 16.93
C LEU A 228 7.14 18.51 16.24
N ASN A 229 6.02 19.20 16.45
CA ASN A 229 5.74 20.52 15.89
C ASN A 229 5.12 21.44 16.95
N PRO A 230 5.94 22.21 17.68
CA PRO A 230 5.45 23.16 18.68
C PRO A 230 4.49 24.22 18.10
N GLY A 231 4.59 24.51 16.80
CA GLY A 231 3.74 25.47 16.08
C GLY A 231 2.38 24.92 15.64
N PHE A 232 2.06 23.64 15.92
CA PHE A 232 0.83 23.02 15.46
C PHE A 232 -0.40 23.55 16.23
N ALA A 233 -0.96 24.65 15.72
CA ALA A 233 -2.01 25.43 16.38
C ALA A 233 -3.27 24.59 16.65
N GLU A 234 -3.68 23.73 15.73
CA GLU A 234 -4.84 22.86 15.87
C GLU A 234 -4.66 21.86 17.01
N ALA A 235 -3.49 21.23 17.13
CA ALA A 235 -3.19 20.31 18.22
C ALA A 235 -3.17 21.04 19.58
N ARG A 236 -2.62 22.25 19.63
CA ARG A 236 -2.58 23.07 20.86
C ARG A 236 -3.99 23.46 21.31
N THR A 237 -4.78 23.98 20.38
CA THR A 237 -6.17 24.41 20.65
C THR A 237 -7.01 23.23 21.13
N PHE A 238 -6.81 22.05 20.53
CA PHE A 238 -7.51 20.84 20.93
C PHE A 238 -7.10 20.37 22.34
N LEU A 239 -5.80 20.36 22.64
CA LEU A 239 -5.30 20.00 23.98
C LEU A 239 -5.81 20.96 25.06
N ASP A 240 -5.82 22.27 24.79
CA ASP A 240 -6.34 23.27 25.70
C ASP A 240 -7.85 23.10 25.94
N HIS A 241 -8.61 22.75 24.90
CA HIS A 241 -10.03 22.43 25.03
C HIS A 241 -10.25 21.19 25.93
N MET A 242 -9.42 20.14 25.78
CA MET A 242 -9.51 18.96 26.64
C MET A 242 -9.18 19.29 28.10
N LYS A 243 -8.12 20.07 28.35
CA LYS A 243 -7.74 20.54 29.70
C LYS A 243 -8.85 21.34 30.36
N LYS A 244 -9.47 22.29 29.63
CA LYS A 244 -10.58 23.11 30.14
C LYS A 244 -11.79 22.27 30.57
N LYS A 245 -12.02 21.12 29.96
CA LYS A 245 -13.10 20.20 30.30
C LYS A 245 -12.73 19.16 31.36
N GLY A 246 -11.50 19.21 31.91
CA GLY A 246 -11.02 18.21 32.86
C GLY A 246 -10.83 16.82 32.24
N LEU A 247 -10.60 16.75 30.92
CA LEU A 247 -10.43 15.51 30.17
C LEU A 247 -8.95 15.19 29.89
N ALA A 248 -8.03 16.08 30.24
CA ALA A 248 -6.60 15.92 29.99
C ALA A 248 -5.81 15.54 31.24
#